data_AF-A0AAV7T6C2-F1
#
_entry.id   AF-A0AAV7T6C2-F1
#
_cell.length_a   1.000
_cell.length_b   1.000
_cell.length_c   1.000
_cell.angle_alpha   90.00
_cell.angle_beta   90.00
_cell.angle_gamma   90.00
#
_symmetry.space_group_name_H-M   'P 1'
#
loop_
_entity.id
_entity.type
_entity.pdbx_description
1 polymer ?
#
loop_
_entity_poly.entity_id
_entity_poly.type
_entity_poly.pdbx_seq_one_letter_code
_entity_poly.pdbx_strand_id
1 'polypeptide(L)'
;MMKVSDTPEENPMFPIKVGGKEIDFLIDSGATISAVRNKLGPSSGKTVTTVAVNGMLMHEELSEPLPVSVEDFTTTHQFLLSPDAPINLLGRDLLCKLHATLYFSQNGIYLQVPEDRLELANRALTACKLSEDSMLCPNPVLSLSPTRYQWTPLQGDFYNDMFKELFKYSTDIEIDLMTKLVQLELVPGPRHCTAAFFTGPVPEWYAYMADKYLYWTTELHEDTLYVGKEGCAASIKLGSQEERLFQVPASEPHVSIAVAPGFYPKDLGPMVQRLRVLPRTKDFTFPLGVVSVLGDGEGWCWTLCMLRNDRTAVFDKIEGNMALQLTKNKVLEQVNSEVWAKHKNEAGLLKTCPPHKVKLKENAELPYVRQYRLSPQAEEGIQL
;
A
#
# COMPACT_ATOMS: atom_id res chain seq x y z
N MET A 1 28.23 8.69 12.66
CA MET A 1 27.49 9.51 11.67
C MET A 1 28.53 10.08 10.71
N MET A 2 28.38 9.80 9.42
CA MET A 2 29.37 10.02 8.37
C MET A 2 28.95 11.21 7.50
N LYS A 3 29.86 12.14 7.22
CA LYS A 3 29.56 13.26 6.32
C LYS A 3 29.66 12.78 4.88
N VAL A 4 28.62 13.01 4.08
CA VAL A 4 28.52 12.56 2.67
C VAL A 4 28.48 13.70 1.67
N SER A 5 28.32 14.93 2.15
CA SER A 5 28.39 16.15 1.34
C SER A 5 28.79 17.34 2.21
N ASP A 6 29.62 18.26 1.70
CA ASP A 6 30.02 19.47 2.43
C ASP A 6 28.95 20.56 2.42
N THR A 7 28.10 20.56 1.39
CA THR A 7 26.92 21.43 1.29
C THR A 7 25.68 20.67 0.81
N PRO A 8 24.46 21.19 1.04
CA PRO A 8 23.24 20.58 0.51
C PRO A 8 23.13 20.52 -1.02
N GLU A 9 23.89 21.37 -1.73
CA GLU A 9 23.87 21.47 -3.19
C GLU A 9 24.81 20.47 -3.88
N GLU A 10 25.78 19.93 -3.14
CA GLU A 10 26.69 18.90 -3.63
C GLU A 10 26.06 17.50 -3.58
N ASN A 11 26.48 16.65 -4.53
CA ASN A 11 26.00 15.27 -4.62
C ASN A 11 26.41 14.47 -3.37
N PRO A 12 25.46 13.87 -2.63
CA PRO A 12 25.79 13.07 -1.45
C PRO A 12 26.41 11.73 -1.88
N MET A 13 27.74 11.67 -1.88
CA MET A 13 28.50 10.49 -2.30
C MET A 13 28.93 9.68 -1.08
N PHE A 14 28.81 8.35 -1.17
CA PHE A 14 29.16 7.46 -0.09
C PHE A 14 29.87 6.19 -0.57
N PRO A 15 31.10 5.89 -0.08
CA PRO A 15 31.82 4.67 -0.42
C PRO A 15 31.23 3.47 0.33
N ILE A 16 30.96 2.38 -0.39
CA ILE A 16 30.49 1.11 0.16
C ILE A 16 31.38 -0.02 -0.34
N LYS A 17 31.73 -0.96 0.53
CA LYS A 17 32.42 -2.19 0.13
C LYS A 17 31.42 -3.20 -0.42
N VAL A 18 31.52 -3.53 -1.71
CA VAL A 18 30.70 -4.53 -2.41
C VAL A 18 31.61 -5.60 -2.99
N GLY A 19 31.39 -6.87 -2.65
CA GLY A 19 32.25 -7.97 -3.11
C GLY A 19 33.72 -7.81 -2.68
N GLY A 20 33.97 -7.11 -1.57
CA GLY A 20 35.32 -6.77 -1.09
C GLY A 20 35.99 -5.58 -1.79
N LYS A 21 35.32 -4.92 -2.74
CA LYS A 21 35.81 -3.69 -3.40
C LYS A 21 35.06 -2.47 -2.91
N GLU A 22 35.77 -1.40 -2.62
CA GLU A 22 35.17 -0.12 -2.26
C GLU A 22 34.69 0.62 -3.52
N ILE A 23 33.45 1.10 -3.49
CA ILE A 23 32.77 1.68 -4.64
C ILE A 23 31.97 2.88 -4.16
N ASP A 24 32.14 4.02 -4.83
CA ASP A 24 31.36 5.22 -4.55
C ASP A 24 29.97 5.12 -5.16
N PHE A 25 28.97 5.46 -4.35
CA PHE A 25 27.57 5.57 -4.75
C PHE A 25 27.03 6.96 -4.46
N LEU A 26 26.21 7.46 -5.38
CA LEU A 26 25.32 8.59 -5.09
C LEU A 26 24.17 8.08 -4.22
N ILE A 27 23.94 8.73 -3.09
CA ILE A 27 22.78 8.44 -2.25
C ILE A 27 21.53 9.00 -2.93
N ASP A 28 20.68 8.11 -3.43
CA ASP A 28 19.52 8.46 -4.25
C ASP A 28 18.23 7.86 -3.68
N SER A 29 17.53 8.65 -2.88
CA SER A 29 16.19 8.27 -2.37
C SER A 29 15.12 8.20 -3.47
N GLY A 30 15.38 8.75 -4.66
CA GLY A 30 14.52 8.63 -5.85
C GLY A 30 14.66 7.29 -6.56
N ALA A 31 15.84 6.67 -6.50
CA ALA A 31 16.08 5.34 -7.07
C ALA A 31 15.41 4.23 -6.25
N THR A 32 14.62 3.38 -6.92
CA THR A 32 13.97 2.23 -6.27
C THR A 32 14.95 1.11 -5.99
N ILE A 33 15.85 0.82 -6.94
CA ILE A 33 16.82 -0.28 -6.88
C ILE A 33 18.22 0.31 -6.97
N SER A 34 19.14 -0.19 -6.14
CA SER A 34 20.55 0.23 -6.18
C SER A 34 21.20 -0.26 -7.48
N ALA A 35 21.85 0.66 -8.20
CA ALA A 35 22.35 0.44 -9.54
C ALA A 35 23.86 0.63 -9.61
N VAL A 36 24.51 -0.20 -10.43
CA VAL A 36 25.95 -0.16 -10.63
C VAL A 36 26.27 -0.09 -12.11
N ARG A 37 27.19 0.83 -12.45
CA ARG A 37 27.62 1.05 -13.82
C ARG A 37 28.49 -0.10 -14.32
N ASN A 38 29.44 -0.53 -13.50
CA ASN A 38 30.34 -1.60 -13.88
C ASN A 38 29.80 -2.96 -13.42
N LYS A 39 30.10 -4.01 -14.18
CA LYS A 39 29.77 -5.38 -13.79
C LYS A 39 30.54 -5.77 -12.53
N LEU A 40 29.89 -5.70 -11.37
CA LEU A 40 30.47 -6.02 -10.06
C LEU A 40 30.48 -7.51 -9.72
N GLY A 41 29.92 -8.33 -10.61
CA GLY A 41 29.83 -9.78 -10.45
C GLY A 41 29.13 -10.45 -11.63
N PRO A 42 28.98 -11.78 -11.59
CA PRO A 42 28.14 -12.50 -12.54
C PRO A 42 26.70 -11.97 -12.51
N SER A 43 26.05 -12.04 -13.68
CA SER A 43 24.62 -11.75 -13.80
C SER A 43 23.84 -12.94 -13.26
N SER A 44 22.76 -12.67 -12.54
CA SER A 44 21.83 -13.69 -12.05
C SER A 44 20.93 -14.27 -13.16
N GLY A 45 21.00 -13.71 -14.38
CA GLY A 45 20.13 -14.07 -15.50
C GLY A 45 18.69 -13.54 -15.35
N LYS A 46 18.38 -12.83 -14.26
CA LYS A 46 17.09 -12.16 -14.04
C LYS A 46 17.14 -10.75 -14.61
N THR A 47 16.10 -10.36 -15.33
CA THR A 47 15.92 -9.02 -15.89
C THR A 47 14.81 -8.29 -15.16
N VAL A 48 15.01 -6.99 -14.94
CA VAL A 48 14.04 -6.06 -14.37
C VAL A 48 13.76 -4.97 -15.40
N THR A 49 12.49 -4.62 -15.58
CA THR A 49 12.09 -3.48 -16.40
C THR A 49 12.22 -2.21 -15.57
N THR A 50 13.09 -1.30 -15.98
CA THR A 50 13.31 0.00 -15.33
C THR A 50 12.79 1.14 -16.21
N VAL A 51 12.44 2.26 -15.58
CA VAL A 51 12.02 3.48 -16.28
C VAL A 51 13.12 4.51 -16.08
N ALA A 52 13.78 4.88 -17.17
CA ALA A 52 14.79 5.94 -17.15
C ALA A 52 14.13 7.33 -16.96
N VAL A 53 14.95 8.34 -16.67
CA VAL A 53 14.50 9.74 -16.47
C VAL A 53 13.79 10.30 -17.71
N ASN A 54 14.09 9.78 -18.91
CA ASN A 54 13.41 10.15 -20.16
C ASN A 54 12.09 9.37 -20.42
N GLY A 55 11.65 8.54 -19.47
CA GLY A 55 10.45 7.71 -19.56
C GLY A 55 10.60 6.46 -20.42
N MET A 56 11.80 6.18 -20.95
CA MET A 56 12.06 4.96 -21.72
C MET A 56 12.13 3.75 -20.79
N LEU A 57 11.48 2.67 -21.21
CA LEU A 57 11.60 1.37 -20.58
C LEU A 57 12.93 0.74 -20.99
N MET A 58 13.71 0.32 -20.00
CA MET A 58 14.95 -0.41 -20.20
C MET A 58 14.82 -1.78 -19.54
N HIS A 59 15.46 -2.78 -20.13
CA HIS A 59 15.54 -4.12 -19.54
C HIS A 59 16.96 -4.30 -19.04
N GLU A 60 17.10 -4.32 -17.72
CA GLU A 60 18.39 -4.35 -17.04
C GLU A 60 18.51 -5.61 -16.21
N GLU A 61 19.71 -6.20 -16.19
CA GLU A 61 19.96 -7.44 -15.48
C GLU A 61 20.27 -7.18 -14.00
N LEU A 62 19.96 -8.14 -13.14
CA LEU A 62 20.40 -8.13 -11.75
C LEU A 62 21.70 -8.91 -11.59
N SER A 63 22.61 -8.40 -10.76
CA SER A 63 23.76 -9.17 -10.30
C SER A 63 23.32 -10.40 -9.49
N GLU A 64 24.19 -11.39 -9.38
CA GLU A 64 24.09 -12.33 -8.25
C GLU A 64 24.20 -11.57 -6.91
N PRO A 65 23.66 -12.11 -5.81
CA PRO A 65 23.80 -11.48 -4.49
C PRO A 65 25.28 -11.28 -4.11
N LEU A 66 25.68 -10.04 -3.94
CA LEU A 66 27.04 -9.65 -3.54
C LEU A 66 27.06 -9.28 -2.05
N PRO A 67 28.12 -9.64 -1.31
CA PRO A 67 28.29 -9.16 0.06
C PRO A 67 28.56 -7.65 0.04
N VAL A 68 27.89 -6.95 0.94
CA VAL A 68 27.96 -5.50 1.13
C VAL A 68 28.35 -5.25 2.59
N SER A 69 29.33 -4.40 2.81
CA SER A 69 29.74 -3.96 4.15
C SER A 69 29.88 -2.46 4.23
N VAL A 70 29.30 -1.88 5.27
CA VAL A 70 29.40 -0.46 5.64
C VAL A 70 29.75 -0.42 7.13
N GLU A 71 30.93 0.09 7.46
CA GLU A 71 31.47 0.00 8.82
C GLU A 71 31.38 -1.45 9.34
N ASP A 72 30.74 -1.69 10.50
CA ASP A 72 30.55 -3.01 11.10
C ASP A 72 29.31 -3.75 10.57
N PHE A 73 28.47 -3.09 9.77
CA PHE A 73 27.26 -3.68 9.21
C PHE A 73 27.60 -4.49 7.95
N THR A 74 27.16 -5.74 7.92
CA THR A 74 27.31 -6.63 6.75
C THR A 74 25.97 -7.21 6.32
N THR A 75 25.75 -7.24 5.01
CA THR A 75 24.55 -7.83 4.38
C THR A 75 24.90 -8.38 2.99
N THR A 76 24.01 -9.14 2.38
CA THR A 76 24.06 -9.44 0.93
C THR A 76 23.08 -8.53 0.18
N HIS A 77 23.35 -8.19 -1.08
CA HIS A 77 22.45 -7.38 -1.90
C HIS A 77 22.62 -7.68 -3.39
N GLN A 78 21.54 -7.56 -4.17
CA GLN A 78 21.58 -7.67 -5.62
C GLN A 78 21.50 -6.26 -6.21
N PHE A 79 22.34 -5.97 -7.19
CA PHE A 79 22.38 -4.67 -7.84
C PHE A 79 21.83 -4.75 -9.24
N LEU A 80 21.22 -3.66 -9.69
CA LEU A 80 20.87 -3.45 -11.09
C LEU A 80 22.15 -3.17 -11.88
N LEU A 81 22.41 -3.98 -12.91
CA LEU A 81 23.56 -3.83 -13.80
C LEU A 81 23.18 -2.86 -14.92
N SER A 82 23.53 -1.58 -14.73
CA SER A 82 23.17 -0.48 -15.61
C SER A 82 24.43 0.14 -16.24
N PRO A 83 25.00 -0.46 -17.30
CA PRO A 83 26.26 0.01 -17.89
C PRO A 83 26.20 1.44 -18.43
N ASP A 84 25.01 1.89 -18.80
CA ASP A 84 24.75 3.22 -19.35
C ASP A 84 24.43 4.27 -18.26
N ALA A 85 24.32 3.87 -16.99
CA ALA A 85 24.12 4.81 -15.89
C ALA A 85 25.35 5.72 -15.73
N PRO A 86 25.16 7.04 -15.57
CA PRO A 86 26.28 7.98 -15.42
C PRO A 86 27.03 7.79 -14.09
N ILE A 87 26.36 7.27 -13.06
CA ILE A 87 26.87 7.09 -11.70
C ILE A 87 26.22 5.88 -11.04
N ASN A 88 26.91 5.26 -10.08
CA ASN A 88 26.30 4.22 -9.26
C ASN A 88 25.29 4.86 -8.30
N LEU A 89 24.14 4.22 -8.10
CA LEU A 89 23.06 4.74 -7.29
C LEU A 89 22.85 3.83 -6.08
N LEU A 90 22.87 4.43 -4.89
CA LEU A 90 22.44 3.80 -3.66
C LEU A 90 20.95 4.09 -3.47
N GLY A 91 20.13 3.17 -3.94
CA GLY A 91 18.68 3.28 -3.95
C GLY A 91 18.05 2.99 -2.58
N ARG A 92 16.73 3.18 -2.53
CA ARG A 92 15.95 2.94 -1.31
C ARG A 92 16.06 1.52 -0.79
N ASP A 93 16.18 0.53 -1.66
CA ASP A 93 16.33 -0.88 -1.29
C ASP A 93 17.53 -1.14 -0.36
N LEU A 94 18.72 -0.64 -0.72
CA LEU A 94 19.92 -0.82 0.09
C LEU A 94 19.99 0.20 1.24
N LEU A 95 19.54 1.45 1.06
CA LEU A 95 19.44 2.43 2.16
C LEU A 95 18.57 1.91 3.31
N CYS A 96 17.41 1.34 2.99
CA CYS A 96 16.51 0.72 3.97
C CYS A 96 17.16 -0.51 4.62
N LYS A 97 17.86 -1.33 3.83
CA LYS A 97 18.54 -2.52 4.35
C LYS A 97 19.68 -2.18 5.32
N LEU A 98 20.35 -1.04 5.11
CA LEU A 98 21.36 -0.48 5.99
C LEU A 98 20.75 0.30 7.18
N HIS A 99 19.42 0.44 7.25
CA HIS A 99 18.74 1.33 8.21
C HIS A 99 19.32 2.75 8.22
N ALA A 100 19.76 3.22 7.06
CA ALA A 100 20.49 4.47 6.96
C ALA A 100 19.55 5.66 7.18
N THR A 101 19.99 6.62 7.99
CA THR A 101 19.29 7.90 8.19
C THR A 101 20.09 9.03 7.55
N LEU A 102 19.41 9.83 6.72
CA LEU A 102 19.99 11.04 6.12
C LEU A 102 19.65 12.26 6.96
N TYR A 103 20.66 13.04 7.29
CA TYR A 103 20.52 14.32 7.97
C TYR A 103 20.98 15.44 7.05
N PHE A 104 20.14 16.46 6.93
CA PHE A 104 20.41 17.64 6.14
C PHE A 104 20.60 18.83 7.06
N SER A 105 21.68 19.58 6.86
CA SER A 105 21.97 20.79 7.62
C SER A 105 22.66 21.82 6.73
N GLN A 106 22.81 23.05 7.23
CA GLN A 106 23.61 24.07 6.53
C GLN A 106 25.08 23.68 6.38
N ASN A 107 25.57 22.73 7.17
CA ASN A 107 26.96 22.26 7.13
C ASN A 107 27.15 21.03 6.22
N GLY A 108 26.10 20.65 5.47
CA GLY A 108 26.12 19.53 4.54
C GLY A 108 25.17 18.40 4.90
N ILE A 109 25.39 17.25 4.25
CA ILE A 109 24.56 16.05 4.33
C ILE A 109 25.33 14.97 5.08
N TYR A 110 24.64 14.25 5.96
CA TYR A 110 25.23 13.18 6.76
C TYR A 110 24.42 11.89 6.66
N LEU A 111 25.12 10.77 6.59
CA LEU A 111 24.55 9.43 6.63
C LEU A 111 24.85 8.79 7.99
N GLN A 112 23.83 8.29 8.67
CA GLN A 112 24.00 7.47 9.86
C GLN A 112 23.55 6.05 9.57
N VAL A 113 24.48 5.10 9.68
CA VAL A 113 24.19 3.68 9.77
C VAL A 113 24.28 3.29 11.26
N PRO A 114 23.31 2.56 11.84
CA PRO A 114 23.36 2.17 13.25
C PRO A 114 24.45 1.12 13.52
N GLU A 115 25.22 1.28 14.61
CA GLU A 115 26.33 0.39 14.99
C GLU A 115 25.84 -0.94 15.59
N ASP A 116 24.67 -0.97 16.25
CA ASP A 116 24.15 -2.16 16.92
C ASP A 116 22.65 -2.40 16.65
N ARG A 117 22.28 -3.67 16.43
CA ARG A 117 20.87 -4.10 16.30
C ARG A 117 20.08 -3.88 17.58
N LEU A 118 20.75 -3.83 18.75
CA LEU A 118 20.12 -3.56 20.05
C LEU A 118 19.83 -2.06 20.26
N GLU A 119 20.70 -1.16 19.79
CA GLU A 119 20.45 0.28 19.82
C GLU A 119 19.32 0.69 18.87
N LEU A 120 19.19 0.00 17.73
CA LEU A 120 18.04 0.12 16.82
C LEU A 120 16.70 -0.16 17.53
N ALA A 121 16.65 -1.19 18.38
CA ALA A 121 15.48 -1.52 19.19
C ALA A 121 15.22 -0.48 20.30
N ASN A 122 16.26 0.00 20.97
CA ASN A 122 16.13 0.99 22.06
C ASN A 122 15.80 2.42 21.57
N ARG A 123 16.29 2.81 20.38
CA ARG A 123 15.92 4.08 19.74
C ARG A 123 14.49 4.06 19.22
N ALA A 124 14.00 2.91 18.75
CA ALA A 124 12.58 2.73 18.42
C ALA A 124 11.69 2.90 19.67
N LEU A 125 12.10 2.37 20.82
CA LEU A 125 11.39 2.52 22.10
C LEU A 125 11.44 3.96 22.65
N THR A 126 12.54 4.69 22.44
CA THR A 126 12.71 6.07 22.94
C THR A 126 12.03 7.10 22.04
N ALA A 127 12.02 6.89 20.72
CA ALA A 127 11.27 7.71 19.76
C ALA A 127 9.74 7.63 19.98
N CYS A 128 9.24 6.49 20.45
CA CYS A 128 7.84 6.34 20.89
C CYS A 128 7.47 7.16 22.15
N LYS A 129 8.44 7.68 22.90
CA LYS A 129 8.19 8.50 24.10
C LYS A 129 8.32 10.01 23.87
N LEU A 130 8.86 10.46 22.73
CA LEU A 130 9.17 11.87 22.47
C LEU A 130 8.27 12.54 21.41
N SER A 131 7.22 11.86 20.93
CA SER A 131 6.38 12.38 19.85
C SER A 131 5.12 13.11 20.33
N GLU A 132 5.28 14.16 21.14
CA GLU A 132 4.26 15.23 21.20
C GLU A 132 4.60 16.44 20.31
N ASP A 133 5.85 16.64 19.86
CA ASP A 133 6.21 17.90 19.17
C ASP A 133 7.22 17.82 18.00
N SER A 134 7.42 16.67 17.35
CA SER A 134 8.30 16.63 16.16
C SER A 134 7.76 15.75 15.05
N MET A 135 7.16 16.41 14.05
CA MET A 135 6.85 15.82 12.75
C MET A 135 8.11 15.78 11.87
N LEU A 136 8.17 14.73 11.02
CA LEU A 136 9.09 14.47 9.91
C LEU A 136 10.29 13.54 10.22
N CYS A 137 10.00 12.27 10.50
CA CYS A 137 10.90 11.14 10.21
C CYS A 137 10.10 9.90 9.76
N PRO A 138 10.38 9.25 8.62
CA PRO A 138 10.08 7.84 8.42
C PRO A 138 11.28 7.01 8.91
N ASN A 139 11.17 6.41 10.09
CA ASN A 139 12.13 5.43 10.61
C ASN A 139 12.11 4.13 9.77
N PRO A 140 13.25 3.45 9.56
CA PRO A 140 13.32 2.11 8.99
C PRO A 140 13.00 1.12 10.10
N VAL A 141 11.71 0.93 10.30
CA VAL A 141 11.17 -0.09 11.18
C VAL A 141 11.22 -1.42 10.44
N LEU A 142 11.81 -2.47 11.05
CA LEU A 142 11.51 -3.88 10.71
C LEU A 142 10.01 -4.02 10.50
N SER A 143 9.50 -3.96 9.26
CA SER A 143 8.08 -3.72 8.92
C SER A 143 7.10 -3.91 10.10
N LEU A 144 6.98 -2.88 10.96
CA LEU A 144 5.86 -2.75 11.91
C LEU A 144 4.72 -2.01 11.19
N SER A 145 4.90 -1.67 9.90
CA SER A 145 3.77 -1.34 9.05
C SER A 145 2.92 -2.60 8.92
N PRO A 146 1.64 -2.55 9.32
CA PRO A 146 0.77 -3.69 9.19
C PRO A 146 0.78 -4.17 7.74
N THR A 147 1.02 -5.46 7.55
CA THR A 147 1.08 -6.09 6.25
C THR A 147 -0.19 -6.91 6.06
N ARG A 148 -0.89 -6.67 4.96
CA ARG A 148 -2.08 -7.44 4.59
C ARG A 148 -1.83 -8.20 3.30
N TYR A 149 -2.11 -9.49 3.33
CA TYR A 149 -2.25 -10.31 2.13
C TYR A 149 -3.74 -10.45 1.81
N GLN A 150 -4.11 -10.30 0.56
CA GLN A 150 -5.50 -10.29 0.15
C GLN A 150 -5.70 -10.82 -1.27
N TRP A 151 -6.90 -11.30 -1.57
CA TRP A 151 -7.36 -11.49 -2.94
C TRP A 151 -8.21 -10.30 -3.37
N THR A 152 -7.84 -9.66 -4.48
CA THR A 152 -8.53 -8.51 -5.06
C THR A 152 -9.29 -8.95 -6.31
N PRO A 153 -10.64 -8.99 -6.33
CA PRO A 153 -11.41 -9.31 -7.52
C PRO A 153 -11.15 -8.31 -8.64
N LEU A 154 -10.95 -8.80 -9.87
CA LEU A 154 -10.67 -7.94 -11.04
C LEU A 154 -11.91 -7.15 -11.53
N GLN A 155 -13.11 -7.55 -11.12
CA GLN A 155 -14.37 -6.88 -11.45
C GLN A 155 -14.97 -6.24 -10.19
N GLY A 156 -14.73 -4.94 -10.00
CA GLY A 156 -15.02 -4.23 -8.73
C GLY A 156 -16.47 -3.81 -8.51
N ASP A 157 -17.25 -3.56 -9.57
CA ASP A 157 -18.58 -2.95 -9.44
C ASP A 157 -19.70 -3.92 -9.05
N PHE A 158 -19.48 -5.23 -9.21
CA PHE A 158 -20.51 -6.24 -8.95
C PHE A 158 -21.03 -6.22 -7.52
N TYR A 159 -20.15 -6.12 -6.51
CA TYR A 159 -20.58 -6.15 -5.11
C TYR A 159 -21.42 -4.92 -4.75
N ASN A 160 -21.16 -3.78 -5.38
CA ASN A 160 -21.98 -2.59 -5.21
C ASN A 160 -23.35 -2.76 -5.86
N ASP A 161 -23.40 -3.36 -7.05
CA ASP A 161 -24.67 -3.62 -7.74
C ASP A 161 -25.50 -4.69 -7.03
N MET A 162 -24.86 -5.76 -6.54
CA MET A 162 -25.50 -6.75 -5.68
C MET A 162 -26.04 -6.12 -4.39
N PHE A 163 -25.27 -5.20 -3.78
CA PHE A 163 -25.74 -4.47 -2.62
C PHE A 163 -26.95 -3.59 -2.93
N LYS A 164 -27.00 -2.95 -4.11
CA LYS A 164 -28.18 -2.20 -4.55
C LYS A 164 -29.38 -3.10 -4.86
N GLU A 165 -29.15 -4.29 -5.43
CA GLU A 165 -30.21 -5.27 -5.68
C GLU A 165 -30.86 -5.73 -4.37
N LEU A 166 -30.11 -5.86 -3.27
CA LEU A 166 -30.70 -6.14 -1.94
C LEU A 166 -31.84 -5.17 -1.61
N PHE A 167 -31.64 -3.87 -1.84
CA PHE A 167 -32.62 -2.84 -1.53
C PHE A 167 -33.90 -2.91 -2.38
N LYS A 168 -33.85 -3.57 -3.56
CA LYS A 168 -35.02 -3.68 -4.43
C LYS A 168 -36.03 -4.72 -3.95
N TYR A 169 -35.53 -5.80 -3.34
CA TYR A 169 -36.36 -6.92 -2.88
C TYR A 169 -36.66 -6.87 -1.38
N SER A 170 -36.01 -5.96 -0.66
CA SER A 170 -36.11 -5.85 0.78
C SER A 170 -37.42 -5.20 1.27
N THR A 171 -38.23 -4.60 0.40
CA THR A 171 -39.60 -4.16 0.74
C THR A 171 -40.57 -5.31 1.01
N ASP A 172 -40.26 -6.51 0.49
CA ASP A 172 -41.06 -7.73 0.69
C ASP A 172 -40.58 -8.56 1.89
N ILE A 173 -39.43 -8.19 2.47
CA ILE A 173 -38.79 -8.85 3.62
C ILE A 173 -39.08 -8.00 4.87
N GLU A 174 -39.17 -8.63 6.04
CA GLU A 174 -39.53 -7.99 7.32
C GLU A 174 -38.90 -6.59 7.53
N ILE A 175 -39.71 -5.66 8.05
CA ILE A 175 -39.37 -4.25 8.33
C ILE A 175 -38.03 -4.09 9.08
N ASP A 176 -37.66 -5.06 9.92
CA ASP A 176 -36.42 -5.06 10.70
C ASP A 176 -35.15 -5.17 9.83
N LEU A 177 -35.15 -6.03 8.80
CA LEU A 177 -34.03 -6.13 7.85
C LEU A 177 -33.84 -4.79 7.12
N MET A 178 -34.93 -4.16 6.71
CA MET A 178 -34.90 -2.87 6.02
C MET A 178 -34.33 -1.74 6.88
N THR A 179 -34.75 -1.69 8.14
CA THR A 179 -34.24 -0.71 9.09
C THR A 179 -32.72 -0.87 9.29
N LYS A 180 -32.23 -2.10 9.26
CA LYS A 180 -30.80 -2.40 9.36
C LYS A 180 -30.03 -2.05 8.09
N LEU A 181 -30.54 -2.44 6.90
CA LEU A 181 -29.86 -2.21 5.62
C LEU A 181 -29.68 -0.72 5.29
N VAL A 182 -30.67 0.13 5.58
CA VAL A 182 -30.62 1.57 5.30
C VAL A 182 -29.52 2.30 6.09
N GLN A 183 -29.12 1.76 7.23
CA GLN A 183 -28.06 2.34 8.06
C GLN A 183 -26.65 1.90 7.64
N LEU A 184 -26.53 0.95 6.72
CA LEU A 184 -25.22 0.43 6.32
C LEU A 184 -24.50 1.39 5.37
N GLU A 185 -23.23 1.61 5.65
CA GLU A 185 -22.33 2.37 4.78
C GLU A 185 -21.43 1.41 3.99
N LEU A 186 -21.28 1.66 2.69
CA LEU A 186 -20.39 0.86 1.85
C LEU A 186 -18.95 0.98 2.37
N VAL A 187 -18.28 -0.16 2.51
CA VAL A 187 -16.85 -0.17 2.87
C VAL A 187 -16.06 0.55 1.76
N PRO A 188 -15.27 1.58 2.09
CA PRO A 188 -14.57 2.38 1.09
C PRO A 188 -13.38 1.62 0.49
N GLY A 189 -13.09 1.90 -0.79
CA GLY A 189 -11.94 1.34 -1.49
C GLY A 189 -12.24 0.03 -2.23
N PRO A 190 -11.20 -0.62 -2.79
CA PRO A 190 -11.37 -1.83 -3.58
C PRO A 190 -11.83 -3.00 -2.70
N ARG A 191 -12.76 -3.78 -3.25
CA ARG A 191 -13.22 -5.02 -2.65
C ARG A 191 -12.08 -6.02 -2.59
N HIS A 192 -11.98 -6.73 -1.48
CA HIS A 192 -10.96 -7.75 -1.29
C HIS A 192 -11.40 -8.77 -0.25
N CYS A 193 -10.86 -9.98 -0.37
CA CYS A 193 -10.90 -11.01 0.67
C CYS A 193 -9.56 -11.00 1.39
N THR A 194 -9.55 -10.76 2.70
CA THR A 194 -8.30 -10.74 3.48
C THR A 194 -7.82 -12.17 3.70
N ALA A 195 -6.61 -12.48 3.24
CA ALA A 195 -5.97 -13.77 3.46
C ALA A 195 -5.22 -13.80 4.78
N ALA A 196 -4.43 -12.78 5.07
CA ALA A 196 -3.74 -12.65 6.34
C ALA A 196 -3.45 -11.20 6.67
N PHE A 197 -3.33 -10.90 7.96
CA PHE A 197 -3.02 -9.57 8.45
C PHE A 197 -2.04 -9.67 9.61
N PHE A 198 -0.88 -9.04 9.47
CA PHE A 198 0.18 -9.03 10.45
C PHE A 198 0.43 -7.59 10.90
N THR A 199 0.25 -7.30 12.19
CA THR A 199 0.54 -5.99 12.80
C THR A 199 2.02 -5.79 13.09
N GLY A 200 2.78 -6.87 13.17
CA GLY A 200 4.23 -6.88 13.28
C GLY A 200 4.87 -7.59 12.08
N PRO A 201 6.13 -8.03 12.22
CA PRO A 201 6.83 -8.72 11.14
C PRO A 201 6.05 -9.94 10.66
N VAL A 202 5.93 -10.09 9.34
CA VAL A 202 5.35 -11.29 8.73
C VAL A 202 6.26 -12.47 9.05
N PRO A 203 5.73 -13.61 9.56
CA PRO A 203 6.54 -14.80 9.81
C PRO A 203 7.22 -15.30 8.53
N GLU A 204 8.50 -15.69 8.62
CA GLU A 204 9.28 -16.13 7.45
C GLU A 204 8.61 -17.28 6.68
N TRP A 205 7.99 -18.23 7.40
CA TRP A 205 7.29 -19.35 6.78
C TRP A 205 6.08 -18.90 5.96
N TYR A 206 5.37 -17.85 6.44
CA TYR A 206 4.20 -17.32 5.76
C TYR A 206 4.64 -16.48 4.55
N ALA A 207 5.65 -15.63 4.71
CA ALA A 207 6.24 -14.88 3.61
C ALA A 207 6.74 -15.80 2.49
N TYR A 208 7.51 -16.84 2.83
CA TYR A 208 8.00 -17.84 1.87
C TYR A 208 6.87 -18.58 1.13
N MET A 209 5.78 -18.89 1.84
CA MET A 209 4.61 -19.51 1.23
C MET A 209 3.89 -18.52 0.29
N ALA A 210 3.56 -17.34 0.79
CA ALA A 210 2.76 -16.33 0.11
C ALA A 210 3.46 -15.74 -1.12
N ASP A 211 4.78 -15.56 -1.08
CA ASP A 211 5.57 -15.01 -2.19
C ASP A 211 5.50 -15.89 -3.46
N LYS A 212 5.25 -17.20 -3.32
CA LYS A 212 5.05 -18.11 -4.46
C LYS A 212 3.73 -17.86 -5.20
N TYR A 213 2.76 -17.28 -4.51
CA TYR A 213 1.42 -17.02 -5.02
C TYR A 213 1.18 -15.53 -5.26
N LEU A 214 2.16 -14.67 -5.00
CA LEU A 214 2.00 -13.24 -5.21
C LEU A 214 1.74 -12.94 -6.70
N TYR A 215 0.71 -12.15 -6.94
CA TYR A 215 0.14 -11.84 -8.26
C TYR A 215 -0.48 -13.03 -9.00
N TRP A 216 -0.62 -14.18 -8.33
CA TRP A 216 -1.33 -15.31 -8.90
C TRP A 216 -2.82 -15.02 -8.97
N THR A 217 -3.42 -15.33 -10.10
CA THR A 217 -4.86 -15.23 -10.33
C THR A 217 -5.54 -16.52 -9.92
N THR A 218 -6.56 -16.44 -9.09
CA THR A 218 -7.44 -17.56 -8.72
C THR A 218 -8.90 -17.20 -8.95
N GLU A 219 -9.75 -18.20 -9.00
CA GLU A 219 -11.20 -18.03 -9.04
C GLU A 219 -11.76 -18.06 -7.62
N LEU A 220 -12.32 -16.93 -7.18
CA LEU A 220 -13.06 -16.88 -5.93
C LEU A 220 -14.50 -17.32 -6.19
N HIS A 221 -14.92 -18.38 -5.53
CA HIS A 221 -16.29 -18.87 -5.58
C HIS A 221 -17.09 -18.24 -4.44
N GLU A 222 -17.97 -17.31 -4.78
CA GLU A 222 -18.90 -16.72 -3.84
C GLU A 222 -20.12 -17.64 -3.68
N ASP A 223 -20.48 -17.95 -2.44
CA ASP A 223 -21.56 -18.90 -2.18
C ASP A 223 -22.78 -18.22 -1.55
N THR A 224 -22.56 -17.27 -0.64
CA THR A 224 -23.65 -16.71 0.16
C THR A 224 -23.32 -15.31 0.65
N LEU A 225 -24.31 -14.42 0.62
CA LEU A 225 -24.24 -13.12 1.24
C LEU A 225 -24.81 -13.21 2.66
N TYR A 226 -24.13 -12.65 3.65
CA TYR A 226 -24.59 -12.59 5.04
C TYR A 226 -24.83 -11.15 5.46
N VAL A 227 -25.94 -10.92 6.15
CA VAL A 227 -26.31 -9.63 6.73
C VAL A 227 -26.59 -9.83 8.21
N GLY A 228 -25.81 -9.16 9.06
CA GLY A 228 -25.99 -9.14 10.50
C GLY A 228 -26.12 -7.71 11.03
N LYS A 229 -26.14 -7.57 12.35
CA LYS A 229 -26.11 -6.24 13.00
C LYS A 229 -24.83 -5.46 12.70
N GLU A 230 -23.72 -6.16 12.40
CA GLU A 230 -22.42 -5.57 12.11
C GLU A 230 -22.33 -5.01 10.68
N GLY A 231 -23.06 -5.60 9.73
CA GLY A 231 -23.04 -5.20 8.34
C GLY A 231 -23.32 -6.33 7.36
N CYS A 232 -22.72 -6.22 6.17
CA CYS A 232 -22.96 -7.09 5.02
C CYS A 232 -21.64 -7.58 4.42
N ALA A 233 -21.52 -8.90 4.22
CA ALA A 233 -20.34 -9.53 3.65
C ALA A 233 -20.69 -10.76 2.79
N ALA A 234 -19.95 -10.95 1.70
CA ALA A 234 -20.07 -12.15 0.86
C ALA A 234 -19.06 -13.20 1.31
N SER A 235 -19.50 -14.41 1.64
CA SER A 235 -18.62 -15.51 1.99
C SER A 235 -17.94 -16.08 0.76
N ILE A 236 -16.63 -16.34 0.88
CA ILE A 236 -15.82 -16.95 -0.16
C ILE A 236 -15.56 -18.41 0.20
N LYS A 237 -15.82 -19.31 -0.75
CA LYS A 237 -15.39 -20.70 -0.65
C LYS A 237 -13.98 -20.82 -1.22
N LEU A 238 -13.01 -21.06 -0.35
CA LEU A 238 -11.61 -21.23 -0.74
C LEU A 238 -11.36 -22.65 -1.27
N GLY A 239 -10.46 -22.77 -2.23
CA GLY A 239 -9.90 -24.05 -2.65
C GLY A 239 -8.78 -24.51 -1.72
N SER A 240 -8.32 -25.76 -1.92
CA SER A 240 -7.29 -26.37 -1.05
C SER A 240 -5.94 -25.63 -1.01
N GLN A 241 -5.65 -24.78 -2.00
CA GLN A 241 -4.44 -23.96 -2.03
C GLN A 241 -4.65 -22.65 -1.28
N GLU A 242 -5.77 -21.97 -1.54
CA GLU A 242 -6.14 -20.71 -0.92
C GLU A 242 -6.39 -20.86 0.59
N GLU A 243 -6.95 -22.00 1.02
CA GLU A 243 -7.12 -22.34 2.43
C GLU A 243 -5.80 -22.28 3.21
N ARG A 244 -4.67 -22.62 2.59
CA ARG A 244 -3.35 -22.57 3.24
C ARG A 244 -2.88 -21.13 3.47
N LEU A 245 -3.24 -20.23 2.55
CA LEU A 245 -2.90 -18.82 2.60
C LEU A 245 -3.79 -18.05 3.58
N PHE A 246 -4.99 -18.56 3.88
CA PHE A 246 -5.90 -17.92 4.82
C PHE A 246 -5.45 -18.13 6.28
N GLN A 247 -5.04 -17.05 6.94
CA GLN A 247 -4.52 -16.99 8.31
C GLN A 247 -5.16 -15.83 9.09
N VAL A 248 -6.46 -15.61 8.91
CA VAL A 248 -7.22 -14.64 9.72
C VAL A 248 -7.89 -15.37 10.90
N PRO A 249 -7.48 -15.12 12.15
CA PRO A 249 -8.05 -15.82 13.30
C PRO A 249 -9.54 -15.49 13.49
N ALA A 250 -10.34 -16.50 13.84
CA ALA A 250 -11.77 -16.36 14.16
C ALA A 250 -12.58 -15.60 13.09
N SER A 251 -12.23 -15.78 11.82
CA SER A 251 -12.90 -15.18 10.68
C SER A 251 -13.16 -16.24 9.62
N GLU A 252 -14.30 -16.14 8.96
CA GLU A 252 -14.51 -16.84 7.69
C GLU A 252 -13.87 -16.05 6.54
N PRO A 253 -13.44 -16.70 5.45
CA PRO A 253 -13.05 -16.01 4.23
C PRO A 253 -14.25 -15.26 3.64
N HIS A 254 -14.10 -13.95 3.44
CA HIS A 254 -15.21 -13.11 3.00
C HIS A 254 -14.71 -11.84 2.31
N VAL A 255 -15.59 -11.26 1.48
CA VAL A 255 -15.45 -9.90 0.95
C VAL A 255 -16.37 -8.97 1.73
N SER A 256 -15.80 -7.94 2.35
CA SER A 256 -16.54 -6.91 3.07
C SER A 256 -17.31 -6.00 2.10
N ILE A 257 -18.61 -5.81 2.30
CA ILE A 257 -19.49 -5.03 1.40
C ILE A 257 -19.92 -3.71 2.07
N ALA A 258 -20.56 -3.80 3.23
CA ALA A 258 -21.03 -2.64 3.97
C ALA A 258 -20.94 -2.88 5.48
N VAL A 259 -20.82 -1.81 6.26
CA VAL A 259 -20.71 -1.84 7.73
C VAL A 259 -21.79 -0.98 8.35
N ALA A 260 -22.31 -1.42 9.50
CA ALA A 260 -23.26 -0.63 10.29
C ALA A 260 -22.53 0.43 11.14
N PRO A 261 -23.23 1.49 11.59
CA PRO A 261 -22.64 2.51 12.45
C PRO A 261 -22.06 1.90 13.73
N GLY A 262 -20.82 2.27 14.05
CA GLY A 262 -20.10 1.75 15.22
C GLY A 262 -19.39 0.41 15.02
N PHE A 263 -19.48 -0.18 13.82
CA PHE A 263 -18.75 -1.38 13.44
C PHE A 263 -17.67 -1.10 12.40
N TYR A 264 -16.72 -2.02 12.29
CA TYR A 264 -15.58 -1.93 11.38
C TYR A 264 -15.52 -3.16 10.47
N PRO A 265 -14.85 -3.08 9.30
CA PRO A 265 -14.76 -4.23 8.39
C PRO A 265 -14.22 -5.52 9.03
N LYS A 266 -13.32 -5.40 10.01
CA LYS A 266 -12.78 -6.53 10.79
C LYS A 266 -13.85 -7.32 11.56
N ASP A 267 -15.01 -6.72 11.84
CA ASP A 267 -16.10 -7.34 12.60
C ASP A 267 -16.99 -8.23 11.71
N LEU A 268 -16.88 -8.11 10.38
CA LEU A 268 -17.69 -8.87 9.43
C LEU A 268 -17.27 -10.34 9.30
N GLY A 269 -15.99 -10.65 9.49
CA GLY A 269 -15.49 -12.03 9.48
C GLY A 269 -16.09 -12.90 10.60
N PRO A 270 -15.99 -12.47 11.87
CA PRO A 270 -16.67 -13.11 12.99
C PRO A 270 -18.20 -13.15 12.82
N MET A 271 -18.80 -12.11 12.23
CA MET A 271 -20.23 -12.10 11.91
C MET A 271 -20.59 -13.25 10.95
N VAL A 272 -19.87 -13.39 9.83
CA VAL A 272 -20.11 -14.49 8.87
C VAL A 272 -19.94 -15.85 9.54
N GLN A 273 -18.88 -16.01 10.35
CA GLN A 273 -18.64 -17.25 11.10
C GLN A 273 -19.80 -17.60 12.02
N ARG A 274 -20.32 -16.62 12.76
CA ARG A 274 -21.46 -16.79 13.66
C ARG A 274 -22.75 -17.10 12.91
N LEU A 275 -23.07 -16.33 11.87
CA LEU A 275 -24.33 -16.46 11.14
C LEU A 275 -24.40 -17.79 10.37
N ARG A 276 -23.29 -18.25 9.80
CA ARG A 276 -23.21 -19.48 9.00
C ARG A 276 -23.66 -20.73 9.75
N VAL A 277 -23.45 -20.78 11.08
CA VAL A 277 -23.78 -21.94 11.90
C VAL A 277 -25.19 -21.88 12.52
N LEU A 278 -25.89 -20.75 12.37
CA LEU A 278 -27.25 -20.61 12.89
C LEU A 278 -28.26 -21.40 12.03
N PRO A 279 -29.31 -21.95 12.66
CA PRO A 279 -30.38 -22.59 11.91
C PRO A 279 -31.13 -21.57 11.06
N ARG A 280 -31.56 -22.00 9.87
CA ARG A 280 -32.50 -21.26 9.04
C ARG A 280 -33.90 -21.45 9.60
N THR A 281 -34.59 -20.35 9.87
CA THR A 281 -35.90 -20.38 10.54
C THR A 281 -37.05 -19.97 9.63
N LYS A 282 -36.76 -19.20 8.57
CA LYS A 282 -37.75 -18.76 7.58
C LYS A 282 -37.07 -18.43 6.26
N ASP A 283 -37.67 -18.85 5.14
CA ASP A 283 -37.14 -18.60 3.80
C ASP A 283 -38.09 -17.72 2.98
N PHE A 284 -37.51 -16.85 2.16
CA PHE A 284 -38.17 -16.01 1.20
C PHE A 284 -37.55 -16.23 -0.17
N THR A 285 -38.35 -16.73 -1.13
CA THR A 285 -37.87 -17.04 -2.47
C THR A 285 -38.09 -15.87 -3.41
N PHE A 286 -37.04 -15.47 -4.13
CA PHE A 286 -37.05 -14.42 -5.13
C PHE A 286 -36.55 -14.95 -6.48
N PRO A 287 -36.83 -14.26 -7.60
CA PRO A 287 -36.33 -14.67 -8.92
C PRO A 287 -34.81 -14.86 -9.00
N LEU A 288 -34.04 -14.11 -8.18
CA LEU A 288 -32.58 -14.13 -8.19
C LEU A 288 -31.95 -14.94 -7.06
N GLY A 289 -32.73 -15.57 -6.17
CA GLY A 289 -32.20 -16.39 -5.06
C GLY A 289 -33.16 -16.57 -3.90
N VAL A 290 -32.65 -17.13 -2.80
CA VAL A 290 -33.41 -17.33 -1.56
C VAL A 290 -32.77 -16.52 -0.44
N VAL A 291 -33.59 -15.76 0.29
CA VAL A 291 -33.20 -15.11 1.54
C VAL A 291 -33.72 -15.93 2.71
N SER A 292 -32.84 -16.32 3.60
CA SER A 292 -33.18 -17.05 4.83
C SER A 292 -32.94 -16.18 6.06
N VAL A 293 -33.87 -16.22 7.01
CA VAL A 293 -33.69 -15.71 8.37
C VAL A 293 -32.91 -16.73 9.18
N LEU A 294 -31.94 -16.25 9.96
CA LEU A 294 -31.02 -17.05 10.75
C LEU A 294 -31.25 -16.79 12.24
N GLY A 295 -31.29 -17.86 13.04
CA GLY A 295 -31.33 -17.79 14.51
C GLY A 295 -32.44 -16.88 15.05
N ASP A 296 -33.66 -17.02 14.54
CA ASP A 296 -34.84 -16.24 14.96
C ASP A 296 -34.69 -14.72 14.83
N GLY A 297 -33.98 -14.25 13.80
CA GLY A 297 -33.82 -12.82 13.50
C GLY A 297 -32.47 -12.23 13.93
N GLU A 298 -31.55 -13.06 14.40
CA GLU A 298 -30.13 -12.70 14.64
C GLU A 298 -29.46 -12.15 13.38
N GLY A 299 -29.82 -12.68 12.20
CA GLY A 299 -29.32 -12.21 10.92
C GLY A 299 -30.02 -12.86 9.74
N TRP A 300 -29.50 -12.61 8.55
CA TRP A 300 -30.02 -13.12 7.29
C TRP A 300 -28.88 -13.64 6.42
N CYS A 301 -29.17 -14.64 5.60
CA CYS A 301 -28.32 -14.99 4.49
C CYS A 301 -29.10 -14.99 3.18
N TRP A 302 -28.43 -14.59 2.10
CA TRP A 302 -28.97 -14.66 0.76
C TRP A 302 -28.10 -15.58 -0.08
N THR A 303 -28.69 -16.69 -0.52
CA THR A 303 -28.13 -17.58 -1.54
C THR A 303 -28.67 -17.15 -2.90
N LEU A 304 -27.87 -16.38 -3.64
CA LEU A 304 -28.23 -15.88 -4.97
C LEU A 304 -27.97 -16.95 -6.05
N CYS A 305 -28.91 -17.18 -6.95
CA CYS A 305 -28.74 -18.05 -8.11
C CYS A 305 -27.66 -17.52 -9.09
N MET A 306 -27.41 -16.20 -9.07
CA MET A 306 -26.47 -15.49 -9.96
C MET A 306 -25.04 -15.35 -9.38
N LEU A 307 -24.77 -15.81 -8.15
CA LEU A 307 -23.41 -15.77 -7.57
C LEU A 307 -22.45 -16.80 -8.18
N ARG A 308 -22.93 -17.71 -9.05
CA ARG A 308 -22.09 -18.70 -9.74
C ARG A 308 -21.33 -18.11 -10.94
N ASN A 309 -20.63 -17.00 -10.72
CA ASN A 309 -19.62 -16.57 -11.67
C ASN A 309 -18.29 -16.57 -10.93
N ASP A 310 -17.47 -17.56 -11.26
CA ASP A 310 -16.11 -17.68 -10.78
C ASP A 310 -15.38 -16.39 -11.10
N ARG A 311 -14.94 -15.67 -10.06
CA ARG A 311 -14.30 -14.37 -10.26
C ARG A 311 -12.82 -14.52 -10.18
N THR A 312 -12.17 -14.15 -11.27
CA THR A 312 -10.73 -13.97 -11.24
C THR A 312 -10.37 -12.88 -10.24
N ALA A 313 -9.62 -13.26 -9.22
CA ALA A 313 -9.03 -12.37 -8.24
C ALA A 313 -7.52 -12.56 -8.22
N VAL A 314 -6.79 -11.46 -7.99
CA VAL A 314 -5.33 -11.47 -7.89
C VAL A 314 -4.94 -11.52 -6.41
N PHE A 315 -4.01 -12.38 -6.05
CA PHE A 315 -3.43 -12.40 -4.70
C PHE A 315 -2.33 -11.34 -4.57
N ASP A 316 -2.56 -10.34 -3.74
CA ASP A 316 -1.69 -9.18 -3.58
C ASP A 316 -1.22 -9.00 -2.13
N LYS A 317 -0.11 -8.27 -1.99
CA LYS A 317 0.47 -7.85 -0.72
C LYS A 317 0.38 -6.33 -0.59
N ILE A 318 -0.22 -5.87 0.50
CA ILE A 318 -0.32 -4.46 0.85
C ILE A 318 0.60 -4.21 2.05
N GLU A 319 1.65 -3.42 1.82
CA GLU A 319 2.59 -2.95 2.85
C GLU A 319 2.41 -1.45 3.05
N GLY A 320 2.49 -0.98 4.30
CA GLY A 320 2.47 0.45 4.61
C GLY A 320 1.17 0.93 5.28
N ASN A 321 1.20 2.21 5.67
CA ASN A 321 0.28 2.87 6.62
C ASN A 321 -1.22 2.72 6.29
N MET A 322 -1.83 1.58 6.61
CA MET A 322 -3.29 1.45 6.69
C MET A 322 -3.89 2.32 7.81
N ALA A 323 -3.06 2.79 8.75
CA ALA A 323 -3.42 3.78 9.74
C ALA A 323 -3.92 5.10 9.11
N LEU A 324 -3.52 5.43 7.87
CA LEU A 324 -4.01 6.62 7.16
C LEU A 324 -5.49 6.56 6.75
N GLN A 325 -6.24 5.47 6.98
CA GLN A 325 -7.71 5.53 6.91
C GLN A 325 -8.37 5.80 8.26
N LEU A 326 -7.75 5.41 9.38
CA LEU A 326 -8.30 5.64 10.73
C LEU A 326 -7.86 6.98 11.32
N THR A 327 -6.70 7.52 10.92
CA THR A 327 -6.21 8.85 11.34
C THR A 327 -6.47 9.96 10.33
N LYS A 328 -6.94 9.64 9.10
CA LYS A 328 -7.29 10.65 8.09
C LYS A 328 -8.28 11.69 8.62
N ASN A 329 -9.26 11.26 9.43
CA ASN A 329 -10.29 12.16 9.93
C ASN A 329 -9.74 13.15 10.97
N LYS A 330 -8.91 12.71 11.94
CA LYS A 330 -8.42 13.61 12.99
C LYS A 330 -7.33 14.60 12.54
N VAL A 331 -6.49 14.23 11.57
CA VAL A 331 -5.42 15.10 11.08
C VAL A 331 -5.96 16.12 10.07
N LEU A 332 -6.89 15.72 9.18
CA LEU A 332 -7.50 16.65 8.23
C LEU A 332 -8.38 17.70 8.92
N GLU A 333 -8.95 17.41 10.08
CA GLU A 333 -9.71 18.37 10.90
C GLU A 333 -8.83 19.52 11.44
N GLN A 334 -7.52 19.32 11.58
CA GLN A 334 -6.57 20.35 12.07
C GLN A 334 -5.98 21.21 10.95
N VAL A 335 -6.22 20.83 9.69
CA VAL A 335 -5.63 21.48 8.52
C VAL A 335 -6.67 22.45 7.93
N ASN A 336 -6.31 23.72 7.78
CA ASN A 336 -7.23 24.72 7.21
C ASN A 336 -7.64 24.32 5.78
N SER A 337 -8.92 24.00 5.59
CA SER A 337 -9.47 23.57 4.30
C SER A 337 -9.47 24.65 3.21
N GLU A 338 -9.22 25.91 3.57
CA GLU A 338 -9.17 27.04 2.62
C GLU A 338 -7.87 27.11 1.82
N VAL A 339 -6.79 26.44 2.26
CA VAL A 339 -5.47 26.49 1.60
C VAL A 339 -5.18 25.28 0.71
N TRP A 340 -6.11 24.32 0.62
CA TRP A 340 -5.95 23.11 -0.20
C TRP A 340 -6.80 23.17 -1.47
N ALA A 341 -6.24 22.65 -2.54
CA ALA A 341 -6.96 22.35 -3.77
C ALA A 341 -8.04 21.31 -3.48
N LYS A 342 -9.31 21.64 -3.74
CA LYS A 342 -10.45 20.74 -3.54
C LYS A 342 -10.54 19.70 -4.65
N HIS A 343 -9.90 19.97 -5.79
CA HIS A 343 -9.90 19.10 -6.95
C HIS A 343 -8.50 18.99 -7.56
N LYS A 344 -8.24 17.87 -8.25
CA LYS A 344 -6.98 17.54 -8.92
C LYS A 344 -6.45 18.65 -9.86
N ASN A 345 -7.34 19.52 -10.35
CA ASN A 345 -7.04 20.54 -11.35
C ASN A 345 -7.06 21.97 -10.78
N GLU A 346 -7.24 22.13 -9.47
CA GLU A 346 -7.23 23.45 -8.82
C GLU A 346 -5.80 23.74 -8.35
N ALA A 347 -5.13 24.73 -8.95
CA ALA A 347 -3.88 25.25 -8.40
C ALA A 347 -4.24 26.06 -7.15
N GLY A 348 -3.73 25.67 -5.98
CA GLY A 348 -4.02 26.36 -4.71
C GLY A 348 -3.74 27.87 -4.82
N LEU A 349 -4.75 28.69 -4.59
CA LEU A 349 -4.64 30.15 -4.71
C LEU A 349 -4.17 30.75 -3.38
N LEU A 350 -2.86 30.87 -3.21
CA LEU A 350 -2.24 31.50 -2.03
C LEU A 350 -2.38 33.02 -2.10
N LYS A 351 -3.51 33.57 -1.63
CA LYS A 351 -3.80 35.02 -1.62
C LYS A 351 -2.97 35.82 -0.61
N THR A 352 -2.42 35.14 0.40
CA THR A 352 -1.74 35.77 1.54
C THR A 352 -0.24 36.01 1.33
N CYS A 353 0.34 35.47 0.26
CA CYS A 353 1.75 35.64 -0.04
C CYS A 353 1.92 36.16 -1.48
N PRO A 354 2.48 37.37 -1.69
CA PRO A 354 2.77 37.84 -3.03
C PRO A 354 3.75 36.88 -3.72
N PRO A 355 3.57 36.54 -5.01
CA PRO A 355 4.44 35.63 -5.74
C PRO A 355 5.90 36.06 -5.60
N HIS A 356 6.78 35.10 -5.31
CA HIS A 356 8.21 35.36 -5.22
C HIS A 356 8.74 35.84 -6.59
N LYS A 357 9.20 37.09 -6.66
CA LYS A 357 9.77 37.66 -7.88
C LYS A 357 11.25 37.35 -7.95
N VAL A 358 11.62 36.34 -8.73
CA VAL A 358 13.02 36.06 -9.05
C VAL A 358 13.52 37.11 -10.04
N LYS A 359 14.55 37.88 -9.68
CA LYS A 359 15.27 38.73 -10.65
C LYS A 359 16.25 37.87 -11.42
N LEU A 360 16.09 37.81 -12.74
CA LEU A 360 17.06 37.17 -13.62
C LEU A 360 18.37 37.97 -13.62
N LYS A 361 19.50 37.28 -13.81
CA LYS A 361 20.80 37.95 -14.02
C LYS A 361 20.74 38.72 -15.35
N GLU A 362 21.39 39.88 -15.42
CA GLU A 362 21.28 40.83 -16.56
C GLU A 362 21.62 40.23 -17.94
N ASN A 363 22.31 39.09 -18.00
CA ASN A 363 22.68 38.39 -19.24
C ASN A 363 22.41 36.87 -19.19
N ALA A 364 21.41 36.41 -18.42
CA ALA A 364 21.09 34.99 -18.36
C ALA A 364 20.43 34.50 -19.67
N GLU A 365 21.08 33.59 -20.39
CA GLU A 365 20.40 32.78 -21.40
C GLU A 365 19.43 31.83 -20.71
N LEU A 366 18.13 31.99 -20.98
CA LEU A 366 17.11 31.11 -20.43
C LEU A 366 17.19 29.75 -21.12
N PRO A 367 17.15 28.63 -20.38
CA PRO A 367 17.14 27.30 -20.98
C PRO A 367 15.87 27.15 -21.84
N TYR A 368 16.05 27.10 -23.16
CA TYR A 368 14.97 26.82 -24.10
C TYR A 368 14.88 25.31 -24.34
N VAL A 369 14.14 24.64 -23.45
CA VAL A 369 13.85 23.21 -23.56
C VAL A 369 12.40 23.06 -24.02
N ARG A 370 12.13 22.18 -24.99
CA ARG A 370 10.75 21.82 -25.36
C ARG A 370 10.05 21.25 -24.13
N GLN A 371 9.18 22.04 -23.51
CA GLN A 371 8.24 21.54 -22.51
C GLN A 371 7.26 20.56 -23.18
N TYR A 372 6.83 19.56 -22.42
CA TYR A 372 5.80 18.61 -22.83
C TYR A 372 4.57 19.37 -23.33
N ARG A 373 3.91 18.84 -24.37
CA ARG A 373 2.63 19.40 -24.79
C ARG A 373 1.65 19.31 -23.63
N LEU A 374 1.18 20.46 -23.19
CA LEU A 374 0.12 20.55 -22.19
C LEU A 374 -1.16 19.96 -22.79
N SER A 375 -1.98 19.34 -21.95
CA SER A 375 -3.31 18.92 -22.41
C SER A 375 -4.16 20.17 -22.68
N PRO A 376 -5.18 20.08 -23.56
CA PRO A 376 -6.08 21.19 -23.82
C PRO A 376 -6.67 21.80 -22.54
N GLN A 377 -7.01 20.96 -21.54
CA GLN A 377 -7.52 21.45 -20.26
C GLN A 377 -6.47 22.18 -19.41
N ALA A 378 -5.20 21.78 -19.51
CA ALA A 378 -4.11 22.46 -18.80
C ALA A 378 -3.77 23.82 -19.44
N GLU A 379 -3.87 23.93 -20.77
CA GLU A 379 -3.73 25.21 -21.47
C GLU A 379 -4.87 26.17 -21.12
N GLU A 380 -6.11 25.67 -21.06
CA GLU A 380 -7.30 26.45 -20.69
C GLU A 380 -7.24 26.94 -19.24
N GLY A 381 -6.68 26.14 -18.32
CA GLY A 381 -6.50 26.52 -16.91
C GLY A 381 -5.35 27.50 -16.63
N ILE A 382 -4.43 27.69 -17.59
CA ILE A 382 -3.32 28.66 -17.48
C ILE A 382 -3.71 30.03 -18.05
N GLN A 383 -4.73 30.08 -18.91
CA GLN A 383 -5.32 31.35 -19.36
C GLN A 383 -6.17 31.94 -18.23
N LEU A 384 -5.53 32.72 -17.35
CA LEU A 384 -6.19 33.60 -16.38
C LEU A 384 -6.85 34.79 -17.07
#